data_AF-A0A349N6R9-F1
#
_entry.id   AF-A0A349N6R9-F1
#
_cell.length_a   1.000
_cell.length_b   1.000
_cell.length_c   1.000
_cell.angle_alpha   90.00
_cell.angle_beta   90.00
_cell.angle_gamma   90.00
#
_symmetry.space_group_name_H-M   'P 1'
#
loop_
_entity.id
_entity.type
_entity.pdbx_description
1 polymer ?
#
loop_
_entity_poly.entity_id
_entity_poly.type
_entity_poly.pdbx_seq_one_letter_code
_entity_poly.pdbx_strand_id
1 'polypeptide(L)'
;IILVTAGFFIELRIAHPIIMLLFIVLTALSFSLFGFILGIWADNFEKLSIVPALIITPLVFLGGSFYSTDMLPPVWQSISLMNPVLYLVSGLRWSFYEISEVNVWVSLVGVSLFLLVCLGVVYGIFRTGYRLRP
;
A
#
# COMPACT_ATOMS: atom_id res chain seq x y z
N ILE A 1 -13.61 -11.25 1.92
CA ILE A 1 -13.55 -12.69 1.55
C ILE A 1 -12.40 -13.37 2.29
N ILE A 2 -11.12 -13.02 2.01
CA ILE A 2 -9.93 -13.67 2.61
C ILE A 2 -9.99 -13.72 4.15
N LEU A 3 -10.35 -12.61 4.81
CA LEU A 3 -10.42 -12.54 6.27
C LEU A 3 -11.50 -13.46 6.86
N VAL A 4 -12.67 -13.53 6.21
CA VAL A 4 -13.77 -14.41 6.63
C VAL A 4 -13.36 -15.86 6.47
N THR A 5 -12.77 -16.23 5.33
CA THR A 5 -12.30 -17.59 5.09
C THR A 5 -11.19 -17.98 6.07
N ALA A 6 -10.22 -17.10 6.33
CA ALA A 6 -9.15 -17.38 7.29
C ALA A 6 -9.67 -17.60 8.72
N GLY A 7 -10.71 -16.88 9.13
CA GLY A 7 -11.36 -17.07 10.44
C GLY A 7 -12.06 -18.41 10.62
N PHE A 8 -12.40 -19.11 9.53
CA PHE A 8 -12.90 -20.48 9.59
C PHE A 8 -11.78 -21.52 9.75
N PHE A 9 -10.57 -21.23 9.26
CA PHE A 9 -9.44 -22.17 9.32
C PHE A 9 -8.54 -21.97 10.55
N ILE A 10 -8.50 -20.76 11.12
CA ILE A 10 -7.61 -20.40 12.23
C ILE A 10 -8.39 -19.49 13.20
N GLU A 11 -8.17 -19.65 14.51
CA GLU A 11 -8.64 -18.68 15.52
C GLU A 11 -7.99 -17.31 15.29
N LEU A 12 -8.66 -16.44 14.53
CA LEU A 12 -8.23 -15.06 14.31
C LEU A 12 -8.58 -14.22 15.54
N ARG A 13 -7.58 -13.96 16.39
CA ARG A 13 -7.67 -12.90 17.39
C ARG A 13 -7.29 -11.57 16.73
N ILE A 14 -8.28 -10.71 16.52
CA ILE A 14 -8.04 -9.35 16.03
C ILE A 14 -7.92 -8.45 17.26
N ALA A 15 -6.71 -8.01 17.58
CA ALA A 15 -6.46 -7.13 18.73
C ALA A 15 -7.18 -5.77 18.56
N HIS A 16 -7.11 -5.19 17.36
CA HIS A 16 -7.66 -3.86 17.09
C HIS A 16 -8.49 -3.81 15.79
N PRO A 17 -9.78 -4.20 15.82
CA PRO A 17 -10.61 -4.32 14.62
C PRO A 17 -10.89 -2.99 13.91
N ILE A 18 -10.98 -1.88 14.66
CA ILE A 18 -11.21 -0.54 14.09
C ILE A 18 -9.99 -0.10 13.28
N ILE A 19 -8.79 -0.29 13.83
CA ILE A 19 -7.53 0.10 13.21
C ILE A 19 -7.26 -0.77 11.97
N MET A 20 -7.54 -2.08 12.06
CA MET A 20 -7.51 -2.98 10.92
C MET A 20 -8.38 -2.48 9.76
N LEU A 21 -9.64 -2.16 10.03
CA LEU A 21 -10.59 -1.71 9.01
C LEU A 21 -10.12 -0.38 8.39
N LEU A 22 -9.62 0.53 9.21
CA LEU A 22 -9.04 1.79 8.75
C LEU A 22 -7.85 1.56 7.80
N PHE A 23 -6.90 0.69 8.15
CA PHE A 23 -5.77 0.38 7.25
C PHE A 23 -6.23 -0.30 5.96
N ILE A 24 -7.23 -1.18 6.01
CA ILE A 24 -7.81 -1.82 4.81
C ILE A 24 -8.42 -0.75 3.89
N VAL A 25 -9.21 0.17 4.43
CA VAL A 25 -9.85 1.25 3.64
C VAL A 25 -8.79 2.17 3.04
N LEU A 26 -7.81 2.61 3.84
CA LEU A 26 -6.72 3.45 3.35
C LEU A 26 -5.91 2.75 2.26
N THR A 27 -5.61 1.46 2.42
CA THR A 27 -4.94 0.65 1.39
C THR A 27 -5.76 0.65 0.10
N ALA A 28 -7.05 0.31 0.20
CA ALA A 28 -7.93 0.18 -0.95
C ALA A 28 -8.04 1.51 -1.71
N LEU A 29 -8.23 2.62 -1.00
CA LEU A 29 -8.31 3.95 -1.61
C LEU A 29 -6.99 4.35 -2.26
N SER A 30 -5.86 4.20 -1.56
CA SER A 30 -4.56 4.62 -2.06
C SER A 30 -4.16 3.84 -3.32
N PHE A 31 -4.31 2.51 -3.29
CA PHE A 31 -3.98 1.67 -4.45
C PHE A 31 -4.99 1.80 -5.59
N SER A 32 -6.26 2.08 -5.31
CA SER A 32 -7.24 2.38 -6.35
C SER A 32 -6.89 3.68 -7.08
N LEU A 33 -6.52 4.74 -6.36
CA LEU A 33 -6.06 5.99 -6.94
C LEU A 33 -4.73 5.82 -7.69
N PHE A 34 -3.79 5.08 -7.12
CA PHE A 34 -2.53 4.77 -7.78
C PHE A 34 -2.75 4.00 -9.09
N GLY A 35 -3.57 2.96 -9.08
CA GLY A 35 -3.95 2.21 -10.28
C GLY A 35 -4.68 3.08 -11.31
N PHE A 36 -5.51 4.02 -10.86
CA PHE A 36 -6.17 4.99 -11.73
C PHE A 36 -5.17 5.94 -12.42
N ILE A 37 -4.19 6.47 -11.69
CA ILE A 37 -3.09 7.29 -12.25
C ILE A 37 -2.32 6.49 -13.29
N LEU A 38 -1.97 5.24 -12.99
CA LEU A 38 -1.29 4.34 -13.92
C LEU A 38 -2.13 4.06 -15.17
N GLY A 39 -3.43 3.88 -15.01
CA GLY A 39 -4.37 3.67 -16.13
C GLY A 39 -4.42 4.86 -17.10
N ILE A 40 -4.38 6.10 -16.59
CA ILE A 40 -4.34 7.30 -17.42
C ILE A 40 -2.97 7.46 -18.11
N TRP A 41 -1.89 7.11 -17.39
CA TRP A 41 -0.52 7.22 -17.91
C TRP A 41 -0.17 6.14 -18.95
N ALA A 42 -0.78 4.96 -18.87
CA ALA A 42 -0.53 3.89 -19.81
C ALA A 42 -1.18 4.17 -21.17
N ASP A 43 -0.36 4.28 -22.21
CA ASP A 43 -0.82 4.45 -23.61
C ASP A 43 -1.41 3.18 -24.23
N ASN A 44 -0.97 2.02 -23.73
CA ASN A 44 -1.29 0.71 -24.28
C ASN A 44 -1.47 -0.32 -23.15
N PHE A 45 -2.15 -1.41 -23.48
CA PHE A 45 -2.41 -2.51 -22.54
C PHE A 45 -1.12 -3.20 -22.06
N GLU A 46 -0.07 -3.21 -22.87
CA GLU A 46 1.24 -3.76 -22.51
C GLU A 46 1.89 -2.97 -21.38
N LYS A 47 1.93 -1.63 -21.44
CA LYS A 47 2.44 -0.79 -20.35
C LYS A 47 1.62 -1.00 -19.08
N LEU A 48 0.30 -1.11 -19.21
CA LEU A 48 -0.61 -1.37 -18.08
C LEU A 48 -0.30 -2.68 -17.36
N SER A 49 0.15 -3.70 -18.08
CA SER A 49 0.46 -5.03 -17.52
C SER A 49 1.91 -5.13 -17.02
N ILE A 50 2.85 -4.42 -17.64
CA ILE A 50 4.26 -4.40 -17.24
C ILE A 50 4.48 -3.62 -15.94
N VAL A 51 3.75 -2.52 -15.72
CA VAL A 51 3.95 -1.68 -14.53
C VAL A 51 3.73 -2.46 -13.21
N PRO A 52 2.66 -3.26 -13.04
CA PRO A 52 2.51 -4.11 -11.87
C PRO A 52 3.68 -5.09 -11.66
N ALA A 53 4.16 -5.72 -12.73
CA ALA A 53 5.26 -6.67 -12.65
C ALA A 53 6.58 -6.00 -12.28
N LEU A 54 6.89 -4.85 -12.89
CA LEU A 54 8.16 -4.17 -12.73
C LEU A 54 8.24 -3.32 -11.46
N ILE A 55 7.13 -2.72 -11.02
CA ILE A 55 7.12 -1.72 -9.93
C ILE A 55 6.37 -2.22 -8.70
N ILE A 56 5.13 -2.70 -8.87
CA ILE A 56 4.29 -3.12 -7.72
C ILE A 56 4.89 -4.36 -7.05
N THR A 57 5.33 -5.34 -7.84
CA THR A 57 5.92 -6.58 -7.32
C THR A 57 7.12 -6.31 -6.40
N PRO A 58 8.18 -5.57 -6.82
CA PRO A 58 9.29 -5.28 -5.91
C PRO A 58 8.89 -4.37 -4.73
N LEU A 59 7.94 -3.44 -4.91
CA LEU A 59 7.39 -2.66 -3.80
C LEU A 59 6.74 -3.55 -2.74
N VAL A 60 5.99 -4.59 -3.14
CA VAL A 60 5.38 -5.51 -2.17
C VAL A 60 6.44 -6.37 -1.48
N PHE A 61 7.44 -6.85 -2.22
CA PHE A 61 8.55 -7.63 -1.63
C PHE A 61 9.38 -6.83 -0.61
N LEU A 62 9.67 -5.57 -0.90
CA LEU A 62 10.33 -4.64 0.02
C LEU A 62 9.37 -4.01 1.03
N GLY A 63 8.08 -4.35 0.97
CA GLY A 63 7.02 -3.81 1.84
C GLY A 63 6.89 -4.56 3.17
N GLY A 64 7.88 -5.35 3.57
CA GLY A 64 7.86 -6.03 4.86
C GLY A 64 6.98 -7.28 4.92
N SER A 65 6.26 -7.67 3.87
CA SER A 65 5.30 -8.80 3.92
C SER A 65 5.97 -10.17 3.95
N PHE A 66 7.12 -10.30 3.28
CA PHE A 66 7.87 -11.56 3.17
C PHE A 66 9.18 -11.54 3.96
N TYR A 67 9.82 -10.38 4.08
CA TYR A 67 11.06 -10.17 4.81
C TYR A 67 10.92 -9.00 5.76
N SER A 68 11.43 -9.14 6.98
CA SER A 68 11.52 -8.01 7.89
C SER A 68 12.64 -7.06 7.49
N THR A 69 12.40 -5.77 7.69
CA THR A 69 13.32 -4.68 7.34
C THR A 69 14.70 -4.81 7.99
N ASP A 70 14.77 -5.43 9.17
CA ASP A 70 16.03 -5.68 9.90
C ASP A 70 16.92 -6.78 9.28
N MET A 71 16.36 -7.62 8.40
CA MET A 71 17.14 -8.66 7.71
C MET A 71 17.82 -8.15 6.43
N LEU A 72 17.51 -6.92 6.02
CA LEU A 72 18.01 -6.34 4.78
C LEU A 72 19.32 -5.57 5.04
N PRO A 73 20.29 -5.60 4.09
CA PRO A 73 21.46 -4.74 4.14
C PRO A 73 21.08 -3.25 4.26
N PRO A 74 21.93 -2.38 4.83
CA PRO A 74 21.56 -1.00 5.19
C PRO A 74 21.01 -0.15 4.04
N VAL A 75 21.47 -0.41 2.81
CA VAL A 75 20.95 0.25 1.59
C VAL A 75 19.48 -0.13 1.35
N TRP A 76 19.14 -1.41 1.43
CA TRP A 76 17.80 -1.92 1.18
C TRP A 76 16.83 -1.61 2.33
N GLN A 77 17.31 -1.54 3.56
CA GLN A 77 16.54 -1.07 4.70
C GLN A 77 16.07 0.37 4.49
N SER A 78 16.97 1.25 4.06
CA SER A 78 16.64 2.67 3.77
C SER A 78 15.61 2.80 2.65
N ILE A 79 15.74 2.00 1.58
CA ILE A 79 14.76 1.98 0.47
C ILE A 79 13.39 1.47 0.95
N SER A 80 13.38 0.44 1.79
CA SER A 80 12.14 -0.14 2.33
C SER A 80 11.42 0.85 3.24
N LEU A 81 12.14 1.67 4.02
CA LEU A 81 11.54 2.72 4.84
C LEU A 81 10.90 3.86 4.01
N MET A 82 11.34 4.07 2.76
CA MET A 82 10.68 5.01 1.85
C MET A 82 9.41 4.43 1.20
N ASN A 83 9.18 3.14 1.33
CA ASN A 83 8.10 2.44 0.66
C ASN A 83 6.76 2.59 1.42
N PRO A 84 5.71 3.18 0.81
CA PRO A 84 4.40 3.31 1.45
C PRO A 84 3.76 1.95 1.80
N VAL A 85 4.11 0.89 1.07
CA VAL A 85 3.60 -0.47 1.29
C VAL A 85 4.10 -1.05 2.61
N LEU A 86 5.32 -0.68 3.05
CA LEU A 86 5.85 -1.11 4.34
C LEU A 86 4.95 -0.66 5.49
N TYR A 87 4.54 0.60 5.47
CA TYR A 87 3.68 1.18 6.50
C TYR A 87 2.28 0.54 6.51
N LEU A 88 1.74 0.22 5.33
CA LEU A 88 0.47 -0.51 5.20
C LEU A 88 0.56 -1.89 5.84
N VAL A 89 1.58 -2.68 5.48
CA VAL A 89 1.76 -4.04 5.99
C VAL A 89 2.05 -4.03 7.49
N SER A 90 2.89 -3.11 7.96
CA SER A 90 3.22 -2.97 9.39
C SER A 90 1.99 -2.61 10.22
N GLY A 91 1.21 -1.62 9.80
CA GLY A 91 -0.01 -1.21 10.51
C GLY A 91 -1.09 -2.30 10.52
N LEU A 92 -1.25 -3.01 9.40
CA LEU A 92 -2.20 -4.11 9.29
C LEU A 92 -1.75 -5.29 10.17
N ARG A 93 -0.46 -5.65 10.17
CA ARG A 93 0.10 -6.70 11.05
C ARG A 93 -0.11 -6.38 12.53
N TRP A 94 0.14 -5.14 12.93
CA TRP A 94 -0.06 -4.70 14.30
C TRP A 94 -1.52 -4.84 14.76
N SER A 95 -2.48 -4.61 13.86
CA SER A 95 -3.91 -4.75 14.20
C SER A 95 -4.34 -6.19 14.55
N PHE A 96 -3.59 -7.20 14.12
CA PHE A 96 -3.82 -8.62 14.47
C PHE A 96 -2.96 -9.07 15.65
N TYR A 97 -1.67 -8.74 15.64
CA TYR A 97 -0.69 -9.37 16.53
C TYR A 97 -0.03 -8.40 17.54
N GLU A 98 -0.35 -7.10 17.51
CA GLU A 98 0.33 -6.04 18.27
C GLU A 98 1.84 -5.92 18.01
N ILE A 99 2.34 -6.63 16.99
CA ILE A 99 3.72 -6.59 16.52
C ILE A 99 3.78 -5.66 15.31
N SER A 100 4.58 -4.60 15.40
CA SER A 100 4.82 -3.64 14.31
C SER A 100 6.30 -3.50 14.03
N GLU A 101 6.70 -3.50 12.76
CA GLU A 101 8.08 -3.14 12.36
C GLU A 101 8.30 -1.62 12.48
N VAL A 102 7.25 -0.85 12.24
CA VAL A 102 7.25 0.61 12.37
C VAL A 102 6.08 1.04 13.23
N ASN A 103 6.30 2.01 14.12
CA ASN A 103 5.27 2.56 15.01
C ASN A 103 3.97 2.83 14.23
N VAL A 104 2.84 2.41 14.79
CA VAL A 104 1.51 2.50 14.17
C VAL A 104 1.15 3.91 13.75
N TRP A 105 1.50 4.91 14.57
CA TRP A 105 1.23 6.31 14.28
C TRP A 105 2.04 6.81 13.08
N VAL A 106 3.30 6.40 12.98
CA VAL A 106 4.15 6.69 11.82
C VAL A 106 3.59 6.02 10.58
N SER A 107 3.13 4.76 10.72
CA SER A 107 2.48 4.04 9.63
C SER A 107 1.21 4.71 9.15
N LEU A 108 0.37 5.16 10.08
CA LEU A 108 -0.87 5.89 9.77
C LEU A 108 -0.59 7.19 9.01
N VAL A 109 0.40 7.97 9.47
CA VAL A 109 0.82 9.22 8.82
C VAL A 109 1.40 8.95 7.44
N GLY A 110 2.30 7.96 7.30
CA GLY A 110 2.91 7.62 6.01
C GLY A 110 1.89 7.19 4.96
N VAL A 111 0.91 6.39 5.37
CA VAL A 111 -0.18 5.93 4.49
C VAL A 111 -1.11 7.07 4.12
N SER A 112 -1.48 7.90 5.09
CA SER A 112 -2.33 9.08 4.83
C SER A 112 -1.62 10.07 3.89
N LEU A 113 -0.31 10.26 4.06
CA LEU A 113 0.51 11.07 3.17
C LEU A 113 0.53 10.50 1.76
N PHE A 114 0.71 9.19 1.60
CA PHE A 114 0.65 8.51 0.30
C PHE A 114 -0.71 8.72 -0.38
N LEU A 115 -1.80 8.57 0.36
CA LEU A 115 -3.16 8.84 -0.13
C LEU A 115 -3.33 10.30 -0.58
N LEU A 116 -2.86 11.26 0.22
CA LEU A 116 -2.92 12.69 -0.12
C LEU A 116 -2.10 13.02 -1.37
N VAL A 117 -0.92 12.41 -1.54
CA VAL A 117 -0.11 12.55 -2.75
C VAL A 117 -0.86 12.00 -3.95
N CYS A 118 -1.43 10.80 -3.86
CA CYS A 118 -2.25 10.23 -4.94
C CYS A 118 -3.44 11.13 -5.29
N LEU A 119 -4.16 11.65 -4.29
CA LEU A 119 -5.26 12.60 -4.51
C LEU A 119 -4.78 13.89 -5.18
N GLY A 120 -3.65 14.45 -4.75
CA GLY A 120 -3.07 15.65 -5.35
C GLY A 120 -2.69 15.45 -6.81
N VAL A 121 -2.11 14.30 -7.16
CA VAL A 121 -1.79 13.93 -8.54
C VAL A 121 -3.06 13.77 -9.37
N VAL A 122 -4.06 13.03 -8.87
CA VAL A 122 -5.35 12.85 -9.56
C VAL A 122 -6.02 14.20 -9.80
N TYR A 123 -6.11 15.06 -8.77
CA TYR A 123 -6.64 16.41 -8.90
C TYR A 123 -5.89 17.25 -9.95
N GLY A 124 -4.56 17.15 -9.98
CA GLY A 124 -3.72 17.80 -10.99
C GLY A 124 -4.00 17.32 -12.41
N ILE A 125 -4.15 16.00 -12.61
CA ILE A 125 -4.51 15.40 -13.91
C ILE A 125 -5.87 15.93 -14.38
N PHE A 126 -6.88 15.92 -13.50
CA PHE A 126 -8.21 16.46 -13.82
C PHE A 126 -8.18 17.96 -14.15
N ARG A 127 -7.41 18.76 -13.40
CA ARG A 127 -7.30 20.20 -13.62
C ARG A 127 -6.58 20.55 -14.93
N THR A 128 -5.56 19.80 -15.30
CA THR A 128 -4.78 20.02 -16.54
C THR A 128 -5.43 19.43 -17.79
N GLY A 129 -6.45 18.59 -17.64
CA GLY A 129 -7.05 17.87 -18.77
C GLY A 129 -6.11 16.85 -19.42
N TYR A 130 -5.01 16.48 -18.76
CA TYR A 130 -3.97 15.63 -19.34
C TYR A 130 -4.54 14.24 -19.68
N ARG A 131 -4.66 13.93 -20.98
CA ARG A 131 -5.21 12.68 -21.55
C ARG A 131 -6.67 12.36 -21.24
N LEU A 132 -7.43 13.30 -20.70
CA LEU A 132 -8.89 13.17 -20.65
C LEU A 132 -9.39 13.39 -22.08
N ARG A 133 -9.71 12.28 -22.77
CA ARG A 133 -10.39 12.35 -24.07
C ARG A 133 -11.73 13.08 -23.87
N PRO A 134 -12.09 14.02 -24.76
CA PRO A 134 -13.35 14.74 -24.69
C PRO A 134 -14.56 13.80 -24.76
#